data_AF-A0A4Q7MKS1-F1
#
_entry.id   AF-A0A4Q7MKS1-F1
#
_cell.length_a   1.000
_cell.length_b   1.000
_cell.length_c   1.000
_cell.angle_alpha   90.00
_cell.angle_beta   90.00
_cell.angle_gamma   90.00
#
_symmetry.space_group_name_H-M   'P 1'
#
loop_
_entity.id
_entity.type
_entity.pdbx_description
1 polymer ?
#
loop_
_entity_poly.entity_id
_entity_poly.type
_entity_poly.pdbx_seq_one_letter_code
_entity_poly.pdbx_strand_id
1 'polypeptide(L)'
;MVSLKTFRQLALACPETVELPHFEKTSFRVNKKIFATLSEEKNLGMIILTPEEQYVYCKFDPLSFSPVPGKWGLKGCTHVNLKKVNKDVLKEAMDAAYEGKLSKKSK
;
A
#
# COMPACT_ATOMS: atom_id res chain seq x y z
N MET A 1 6.26 -15.50 2.73
CA MET A 1 5.12 -14.84 3.42
C MET A 1 5.63 -13.61 4.14
N VAL A 2 4.93 -12.50 4.02
CA VAL A 2 5.26 -11.25 4.71
C VAL A 2 4.43 -11.17 5.99
N SER A 3 5.07 -10.83 7.11
CA SER A 3 4.37 -10.61 8.39
C SER A 3 3.81 -9.19 8.48
N LEU A 4 2.82 -8.97 9.35
CA LEU A 4 2.34 -7.63 9.70
C LEU A 4 3.49 -6.71 10.16
N LYS A 5 4.42 -7.26 10.95
CA LYS A 5 5.63 -6.55 11.40
C LYS A 5 6.51 -6.13 10.22
N THR A 6 6.71 -7.02 9.24
CA THR A 6 7.50 -6.71 8.04
C THR A 6 6.81 -5.63 7.19
N PHE A 7 5.49 -5.70 7.00
CA PHE A 7 4.76 -4.65 6.28
C PHE A 7 4.91 -3.29 6.97
N ARG A 8 4.72 -3.25 8.30
CA ARG A 8 4.92 -2.05 9.12
C ARG A 8 6.35 -1.51 8.99
N GLN A 9 7.36 -2.38 9.06
CA GLN A 9 8.77 -2.00 8.91
C GLN A 9 9.06 -1.41 7.53
N LEU A 10 8.52 -1.98 6.46
CA LEU A 10 8.69 -1.45 5.11
C LEU A 10 8.04 -0.07 4.97
N ALA A 11 6.83 0.11 5.47
CA ALA A 11 6.15 1.41 5.42
C ALA A 11 6.88 2.49 6.24
N LEU A 12 7.39 2.14 7.43
CA LEU A 12 8.15 3.07 8.28
C LEU A 12 9.58 3.33 7.79
N ALA A 13 10.10 2.51 6.88
CA ALA A 13 11.40 2.76 6.26
C ALA A 13 11.35 3.93 5.26
N CYS A 14 10.16 4.29 4.75
CA CYS A 14 9.98 5.44 3.89
C CYS A 14 10.16 6.75 4.69
N PRO A 15 11.00 7.70 4.23
CA PRO A 15 11.31 8.92 4.98
C PRO A 15 10.07 9.72 5.39
N GLU A 16 10.11 10.31 6.58
CA GLU A 16 9.03 11.15 7.13
C GLU A 16 7.67 10.44 7.29
N THR A 17 7.66 9.10 7.24
CA THR A 17 6.44 8.33 7.46
C THR A 17 6.05 8.32 8.93
N VAL A 18 4.78 8.61 9.19
CA VAL A 18 4.17 8.45 10.51
C VAL A 18 3.13 7.34 10.51
N GLU A 19 3.11 6.56 11.58
CA GLU A 19 2.07 5.58 11.88
C GLU A 19 0.98 6.25 12.73
N LEU A 20 -0.26 6.26 12.24
CA LEU A 20 -1.40 6.86 12.94
C LEU A 20 -2.66 5.97 12.85
N PRO A 21 -3.52 5.98 13.87
CA PRO A 21 -4.83 5.32 13.80
C PRO A 21 -5.69 5.83 12.63
N HIS A 22 -6.44 4.93 12.02
CA HIS A 22 -7.42 5.20 10.97
C HIS A 22 -8.59 4.21 11.08
N PHE A 23 -9.58 4.57 11.90
CA PHE A 23 -10.64 3.66 12.33
C PHE A 23 -10.04 2.40 12.99
N GLU A 24 -10.48 1.21 12.59
CA GLU A 24 -10.00 -0.10 13.06
C GLU A 24 -8.67 -0.53 12.40
N LYS A 25 -7.99 0.39 11.71
CA LYS A 25 -6.76 0.12 10.96
C LYS A 25 -5.67 1.08 11.37
N THR A 26 -4.44 0.65 11.10
CA THR A 26 -3.26 1.50 11.15
C THR A 26 -3.07 2.14 9.78
N SER A 27 -2.76 3.44 9.75
CA SER A 27 -2.41 4.15 8.52
C SER A 27 -0.97 4.64 8.55
N PHE A 28 -0.30 4.54 7.40
CA PHE A 28 1.04 5.07 7.18
C PHE A 28 0.92 6.28 6.26
N ARG A 29 1.48 7.40 6.72
CA ARG A 29 1.27 8.70 6.08
C ARG A 29 2.58 9.41 5.86
N VAL A 30 2.69 10.07 4.71
CA VAL A 30 3.73 11.04 4.41
C VAL A 30 3.06 12.37 4.09
N ASN A 31 3.55 13.48 4.64
CA ASN A 31 2.95 14.81 4.42
C ASN A 31 1.42 14.84 4.66
N LYS A 32 0.95 14.18 5.72
CA LYS A 32 -0.47 14.02 6.11
C LYS A 32 -1.33 13.19 5.13
N LYS A 33 -0.75 12.66 4.04
CA LYS A 33 -1.45 11.81 3.05
C LYS A 33 -1.21 10.34 3.35
N ILE A 34 -2.27 9.55 3.35
CA ILE A 34 -2.18 8.09 3.50
C ILE A 34 -1.65 7.50 2.19
N PHE A 35 -0.61 6.67 2.28
CA PHE A 35 -0.14 5.85 1.15
C PHE A 35 -0.34 4.35 1.39
N ALA A 36 -0.38 3.92 2.65
CA ALA A 36 -0.65 2.54 3.02
C ALA A 36 -1.50 2.43 4.29
N THR A 37 -2.24 1.33 4.42
CA THR A 37 -2.95 0.95 5.65
C THR A 37 -2.77 -0.52 5.96
N LEU A 38 -2.78 -0.88 7.23
CA LEU A 38 -2.67 -2.25 7.71
C LEU A 38 -3.85 -2.56 8.64
N SER A 39 -4.58 -3.63 8.32
CA SER A 39 -5.59 -4.20 9.21
C SER A 39 -5.01 -5.44 9.85
N GLU A 40 -4.69 -5.37 11.15
CA GLU A 40 -4.12 -6.49 11.88
C GLU A 40 -5.16 -7.61 12.05
N GLU A 41 -6.40 -7.25 12.40
CA GLU A 41 -7.54 -8.18 12.53
C GLU A 41 -7.77 -9.00 11.26
N LYS A 42 -7.72 -8.35 10.09
CA LYS A 42 -7.98 -8.99 8.79
C LYS A 42 -6.72 -9.55 8.14
N ASN A 43 -5.56 -9.38 8.80
CA ASN A 43 -4.24 -9.68 8.26
C ASN A 43 -4.05 -9.20 6.81
N LEU A 44 -4.47 -7.96 6.55
CA LEU A 44 -4.62 -7.40 5.20
C LEU A 44 -3.88 -6.07 5.09
N GLY A 45 -2.97 -5.99 4.12
CA GLY A 45 -2.34 -4.74 3.71
C GLY A 45 -3.12 -4.06 2.60
N MET A 46 -3.09 -2.74 2.55
CA MET A 46 -3.57 -1.95 1.42
C MET A 46 -2.56 -0.85 1.12
N ILE A 47 -2.26 -0.65 -0.16
CA ILE A 47 -1.44 0.45 -0.66
C ILE A 47 -2.25 1.29 -1.65
N ILE A 48 -1.91 2.56 -1.80
CA ILE A 48 -2.59 3.48 -2.71
C ILE A 48 -1.61 3.87 -3.82
N LEU A 49 -1.74 3.18 -4.94
CA LEU A 49 -0.97 3.40 -6.16
C LEU A 49 -1.69 4.37 -7.09
N THR A 50 -1.07 4.76 -8.19
CA THR A 50 -1.80 5.26 -9.36
C THR A 50 -2.60 4.13 -10.02
N PRO A 51 -3.68 4.44 -10.78
CA PRO A 51 -4.41 3.41 -11.53
C PRO A 51 -3.53 2.62 -12.51
N GLU A 52 -2.53 3.27 -13.10
CA GLU A 52 -1.59 2.66 -14.05
C GLU A 52 -0.66 1.67 -13.34
N GLU A 53 -0.04 2.06 -12.22
CA GLU A 53 0.77 1.17 -11.39
C GLU A 53 -0.08 0.02 -10.83
N GLN A 54 -1.28 0.30 -10.33
CA GLN A 54 -2.20 -0.74 -9.87
C GLN A 54 -2.45 -1.79 -10.96
N TYR A 55 -2.72 -1.36 -12.19
CA TYR A 55 -2.91 -2.27 -13.31
C TYR A 55 -1.68 -3.16 -13.55
N VAL A 56 -0.48 -2.56 -13.52
CA VAL A 56 0.80 -3.29 -13.69
C VAL A 56 0.97 -4.34 -12.58
N TYR A 57 0.85 -3.96 -11.31
CA TYR A 57 1.02 -4.89 -10.18
C TYR A 57 -0.03 -6.00 -10.15
N CYS A 58 -1.30 -5.67 -10.42
CA CYS A 58 -2.38 -6.66 -10.45
C CYS A 58 -2.24 -7.63 -11.62
N LYS A 59 -1.65 -7.20 -12.75
CA LYS A 59 -1.35 -8.08 -13.89
C LYS A 59 -0.10 -8.93 -13.65
N PHE A 60 0.92 -8.35 -13.02
CA PHE A 60 2.19 -9.02 -12.73
C PHE A 60 2.04 -10.12 -11.67
N ASP A 61 1.37 -9.83 -10.55
CA ASP A 61 1.14 -10.78 -9.46
C ASP A 61 -0.32 -10.71 -8.95
N PRO A 62 -1.27 -11.32 -9.68
CA PRO A 62 -2.69 -11.29 -9.34
C PRO A 62 -3.05 -12.07 -8.05
N LEU A 63 -2.15 -12.92 -7.53
CA LEU A 63 -2.36 -13.64 -6.27
C LEU A 63 -2.07 -12.76 -5.06
N SER A 64 -1.18 -11.77 -5.25
CA SER A 64 -0.74 -10.87 -4.20
C SER A 64 -1.43 -9.53 -4.25
N PHE A 65 -1.77 -9.02 -5.44
CA PHE A 65 -2.36 -7.70 -5.61
C PHE A 65 -3.75 -7.80 -6.24
N SER A 66 -4.69 -7.02 -5.71
CA SER A 66 -6.03 -6.90 -6.30
C SER A 66 -6.59 -5.50 -6.05
N PRO A 67 -7.34 -4.92 -7.01
CA PRO A 67 -8.00 -3.65 -6.79
C PRO A 67 -9.05 -3.79 -5.68
N VAL A 68 -9.14 -2.79 -4.80
CA VAL A 68 -10.23 -2.73 -3.80
C VAL A 68 -11.57 -2.62 -4.55
N PRO A 69 -12.61 -3.40 -4.19
CA PRO A 69 -13.90 -3.30 -4.87
C PRO A 69 -14.50 -1.89 -4.88
N GLY A 70 -15.11 -1.51 -6.00
CA GLY A 70 -15.84 -0.25 -6.16
C GLY A 70 -14.97 0.98 -6.38
N LYS A 71 -15.47 2.16 -5.97
CA LYS A 71 -14.85 3.47 -6.26
C LYS A 71 -13.43 3.64 -5.70
N TRP A 72 -13.05 2.88 -4.69
CA TRP A 72 -11.72 2.91 -4.10
C TRP A 72 -10.68 2.26 -5.01
N GLY A 73 -10.98 1.10 -5.60
CA GLY A 73 -10.11 0.45 -6.58
C GLY A 73 -9.87 1.33 -7.80
N LEU A 74 -10.92 1.99 -8.31
CA LEU A 74 -10.80 2.95 -9.42
C LEU A 74 -9.86 4.12 -9.12
N LYS A 75 -9.58 4.40 -7.84
CA LYS A 75 -8.63 5.44 -7.38
C LYS A 75 -7.24 4.87 -7.02
N GLY A 76 -6.96 3.62 -7.39
CA GLY A 76 -5.67 2.96 -7.16
C GLY A 76 -5.50 2.32 -5.77
N CYS A 77 -6.55 2.29 -4.94
CA CYS A 77 -6.50 1.52 -3.70
C CYS A 77 -6.42 0.03 -4.02
N THR A 78 -5.34 -0.60 -3.55
CA THR A 78 -4.96 -1.97 -3.92
C THR A 78 -4.75 -2.79 -2.66
N HIS A 79 -5.46 -3.91 -2.56
CA HIS A 79 -5.24 -4.89 -1.51
C HIS A 79 -3.96 -5.68 -1.77
N VAL A 80 -3.23 -5.97 -0.71
CA VAL A 80 -2.03 -6.79 -0.71
C VAL A 80 -2.26 -8.02 0.17
N ASN A 81 -2.20 -9.19 -0.44
CA ASN A 81 -2.24 -10.47 0.27
C ASN A 81 -0.86 -10.79 0.85
N LEU A 82 -0.66 -10.47 2.12
CA LEU A 82 0.62 -10.65 2.82
C LEU A 82 1.11 -12.10 2.88
N LYS A 83 0.19 -13.07 2.77
CA LYS A 83 0.54 -14.50 2.77
C LYS A 83 1.20 -14.93 1.45
N LYS A 84 0.89 -14.23 0.35
CA LYS A 84 1.32 -14.59 -1.01
C LYS A 84 2.42 -13.68 -1.55
N VAL A 85 2.40 -12.40 -1.18
CA VAL A 85 3.33 -11.40 -1.72
C VAL A 85 4.78 -11.73 -1.39
N ASN A 86 5.65 -11.58 -2.39
CA ASN A 86 7.09 -11.56 -2.21
C ASN A 86 7.49 -10.25 -1.50
N LYS A 87 8.48 -10.32 -0.59
CA LYS A 87 8.92 -9.16 0.19
C LYS A 87 9.49 -8.03 -0.68
N ASP A 88 10.25 -8.38 -1.72
CA ASP A 88 10.92 -7.41 -2.58
C ASP A 88 9.88 -6.70 -3.47
N VAL A 89 8.94 -7.46 -4.05
CA VAL A 89 7.81 -6.90 -4.81
C VAL A 89 6.93 -6.01 -3.93
N LEU A 90 6.69 -6.41 -2.67
CA LEU A 90 5.98 -5.55 -1.73
C LEU A 90 6.74 -4.25 -1.43
N LYS A 91 8.07 -4.33 -1.29
CA LYS A 91 8.89 -3.14 -1.06
C LYS A 91 8.77 -2.18 -2.25
N GLU A 92 8.93 -2.66 -3.48
CA GLU A 92 8.78 -1.84 -4.69
C GLU A 92 7.38 -1.19 -4.78
N ALA A 93 6.32 -1.96 -4.49
CA ALA A 93 4.96 -1.43 -4.49
C ALA A 93 4.71 -0.40 -3.37
N MET A 94 5.34 -0.58 -2.21
CA MET A 94 5.29 0.36 -1.09
C MET A 94 5.99 1.68 -1.46
N ASP A 95 7.18 1.59 -2.04
CA ASP A 95 7.98 2.72 -2.48
C ASP A 95 7.20 3.53 -3.53
N ALA A 96 6.61 2.87 -4.54
CA ALA A 96 5.75 3.50 -5.53
C ALA A 96 4.54 4.22 -4.90
N ALA A 97 3.85 3.58 -3.95
CA ALA A 97 2.72 4.20 -3.25
C ALA A 97 3.15 5.45 -2.45
N TYR A 98 4.33 5.41 -1.83
CA TYR A 98 4.93 6.52 -1.09
C TYR A 98 5.29 7.69 -2.02
N GLU A 99 6.01 7.42 -3.11
CA GLU A 99 6.39 8.41 -4.13
C GLU A 99 5.17 9.08 -4.77
N GLY A 100 4.10 8.32 -5.00
CA GLY A 100 2.82 8.83 -5.49
C GLY A 100 2.14 9.84 -4.55
N LYS A 101 2.54 9.94 -3.27
CA LYS A 101 2.06 10.97 -2.34
C LYS A 101 3.00 12.15 -2.18
N LEU A 102 4.30 11.95 -2.45
CA LEU A 102 5.31 13.00 -2.48
C LEU A 102 5.18 13.90 -3.70
N SER A 103 4.97 13.31 -4.88
CA SER A 103 4.83 14.08 -6.10
C SER A 103 3.59 14.98 -6.03
N LYS A 104 3.81 16.31 -6.06
CA LYS A 104 2.79 17.22 -6.56
C LYS A 104 2.64 16.87 -8.03
N LYS A 105 1.49 16.33 -8.46
CA LYS A 105 1.18 16.35 -9.89
C LYS A 105 1.22 17.82 -10.31
N SER A 106 2.31 18.21 -10.96
CA SER A 106 2.32 19.42 -11.78
C SER A 106 1.26 19.15 -12.84
N LYS A 107 0.15 19.86 -12.75
CA LYS A 107 -0.72 20.07 -13.91
C LYS A 107 -0.03 21.02 -14.86
#